data_AF-A0A3M7NP19-F1
#
_entry.id   AF-A0A3M7NP19-F1
#
_cell.length_a   1.000
_cell.length_b   1.000
_cell.length_c   1.000
_cell.angle_alpha   90.00
_cell.angle_beta   90.00
_cell.angle_gamma   90.00
#
_symmetry.space_group_name_H-M   'P 1'
#
loop_
_entity.id
_entity.type
_entity.pdbx_description
1 polymer ?
#
loop_
_entity_poly.entity_id
_entity_poly.type
_entity_poly.pdbx_seq_one_letter_code
_entity_poly.pdbx_strand_id
1 'polypeptide(L)'
;MEKSEPKRGNILRAEWRHKCRAALAEHLSIALGISIEPEEVRLQPKVKDGISDKSVEAVAQPEFADAPSRSSVRIFYSRLPGDFPAEHTPRDDHSIAIGKLDAKINEIQTENEKLLVDLEQSQEAAQSKRLLYCQAESRIQQLELELSTLRAEHMQLASTNDQLNKRIEQSDDDLKKLWSVVYSLGPGR
;
A
#
# COMPACT_ATOMS: atom_id res chain seq x y z
N MET A 1 -28.61 -3.92 -41.78
CA MET A 1 -28.30 -4.60 -40.50
C MET A 1 -28.29 -3.54 -39.42
N GLU A 2 -29.41 -3.40 -38.71
CA GLU A 2 -29.64 -2.35 -37.72
C GLU A 2 -28.95 -2.76 -36.40
N LYS A 3 -27.90 -2.04 -35.99
CA LYS A 3 -27.23 -2.27 -34.71
C LYS A 3 -28.15 -1.77 -33.61
N SER A 4 -28.85 -2.69 -32.94
CA SER A 4 -29.65 -2.38 -31.75
C SER A 4 -28.77 -1.68 -30.72
N GLU A 5 -29.15 -0.48 -30.30
CA GLU A 5 -28.41 0.27 -29.27
C GLU A 5 -28.24 -0.60 -28.01
N PRO A 6 -27.03 -0.64 -27.42
CA PRO A 6 -26.80 -1.41 -26.23
C PRO A 6 -27.66 -0.84 -25.09
N LYS A 7 -28.58 -1.67 -24.58
CA LYS A 7 -29.41 -1.35 -23.40
C LYS A 7 -28.50 -0.75 -22.32
N ARG A 8 -28.87 0.41 -21.74
CA ARG A 8 -28.04 1.16 -20.76
C ARG A 8 -27.42 0.30 -19.65
N GLY A 9 -28.13 -0.74 -19.19
CA GLY A 9 -27.60 -1.70 -18.20
C GLY A 9 -26.42 -2.56 -18.69
N ASN A 10 -26.27 -2.80 -19.98
CA ASN A 10 -25.10 -3.48 -20.56
C ASN A 10 -23.86 -2.57 -20.56
N ILE A 11 -24.05 -1.27 -20.81
CA ILE A 11 -22.97 -0.27 -20.79
C ILE A 11 -22.42 -0.14 -19.37
N LEU A 12 -23.30 0.05 -18.38
CA LEU A 12 -22.90 0.15 -16.97
C LEU A 12 -22.18 -1.12 -16.47
N ARG A 13 -22.64 -2.31 -16.90
CA ARG A 13 -21.96 -3.57 -16.58
C ARG A 13 -20.60 -3.70 -17.26
N ALA A 14 -20.44 -3.20 -18.49
CA ALA A 14 -19.17 -3.20 -19.18
C ALA A 14 -18.16 -2.26 -18.51
N GLU A 15 -18.60 -1.05 -18.13
CA GLU A 15 -17.79 -0.08 -17.37
C GLU A 15 -17.37 -0.65 -16.01
N TRP A 16 -18.30 -1.28 -15.30
CA TRP A 16 -18.01 -1.90 -14.01
C TRP A 16 -16.96 -3.03 -14.14
N ARG A 17 -17.11 -3.90 -15.15
CA ARG A 17 -16.12 -4.95 -15.43
C ARG A 17 -14.75 -4.37 -15.76
N HIS A 18 -14.70 -3.28 -16.54
CA HIS A 18 -13.44 -2.63 -16.87
C HIS A 18 -12.75 -2.07 -15.61
N LYS A 19 -13.50 -1.40 -14.72
CA LYS A 19 -12.98 -0.91 -13.43
C LYS A 19 -12.44 -2.05 -12.55
N CYS A 20 -13.17 -3.15 -12.43
CA CYS A 20 -12.71 -4.31 -11.67
C CYS A 20 -11.44 -4.93 -12.25
N ARG A 21 -11.33 -5.03 -13.57
CA ARG A 21 -10.13 -5.56 -14.24
C ARG A 21 -8.93 -4.64 -14.05
N ALA A 22 -9.10 -3.32 -14.13
CA ALA A 22 -8.04 -2.36 -13.89
C ALA A 22 -7.49 -2.44 -12.45
N ALA A 23 -8.38 -2.47 -11.45
CA ALA A 23 -7.98 -2.61 -10.06
C ALA A 23 -7.26 -3.94 -9.78
N LEU A 24 -7.69 -5.03 -10.43
CA LEU A 24 -7.04 -6.33 -10.29
C LEU A 24 -5.66 -6.36 -10.96
N ALA A 25 -5.52 -5.76 -12.14
CA ALA A 25 -4.23 -5.65 -12.84
C ALA A 25 -3.20 -4.85 -12.02
N GLU A 26 -3.64 -3.74 -11.42
CA GLU A 26 -2.81 -2.93 -10.52
C GLU A 26 -2.37 -3.72 -9.29
N HIS A 27 -3.30 -4.45 -8.65
CA HIS A 27 -2.98 -5.29 -7.51
C HIS A 27 -1.99 -6.40 -7.86
N LEU A 28 -2.14 -7.07 -9.01
CA LEU A 28 -1.22 -8.10 -9.48
C LEU A 28 0.18 -7.54 -9.78
N SER A 29 0.25 -6.32 -10.32
CA SER A 29 1.52 -5.61 -10.54
C SER A 29 2.23 -5.33 -9.21
N ILE A 30 1.51 -4.81 -8.22
CA ILE A 30 2.07 -4.48 -6.91
C ILE A 30 2.48 -5.75 -6.13
N ALA A 31 1.63 -6.78 -6.12
CA ALA A 31 1.82 -7.95 -5.28
C ALA A 31 2.79 -8.98 -5.88
N LEU A 32 2.77 -9.16 -7.20
CA LEU A 32 3.51 -10.22 -7.89
C LEU A 32 4.54 -9.70 -8.90
N GLY A 33 4.58 -8.38 -9.17
CA GLY A 33 5.47 -7.80 -10.16
C GLY A 33 5.11 -8.14 -11.61
N ILE A 34 3.90 -8.65 -11.86
CA ILE A 34 3.45 -9.06 -13.19
C ILE A 34 2.64 -7.91 -13.81
N SER A 35 3.13 -7.37 -14.92
CA SER A 35 2.41 -6.36 -15.69
C SER A 35 1.50 -7.06 -16.70
N ILE A 36 0.18 -6.94 -16.49
CA ILE A 36 -0.87 -7.51 -17.34
C ILE A 36 -1.81 -6.38 -17.73
N GLU A 37 -2.21 -6.31 -19.00
CA GLU A 37 -3.18 -5.31 -19.43
C GLU A 37 -4.59 -5.63 -18.89
N PRO A 38 -5.39 -4.62 -18.49
CA PRO A 38 -6.75 -4.86 -17.97
C PRO A 38 -7.68 -5.62 -18.92
N GLU A 39 -7.38 -5.70 -20.21
CA GLU A 39 -8.17 -6.46 -21.19
C GLU A 39 -7.84 -7.97 -21.17
N GLU A 40 -6.63 -8.34 -20.74
CA GLU A 40 -6.15 -9.72 -20.65
C GLU A 40 -6.65 -10.43 -19.37
N VAL A 41 -7.14 -9.65 -18.40
CA VAL A 41 -7.67 -10.15 -17.13
C VAL A 41 -9.08 -10.75 -17.33
N ARG A 42 -9.15 -12.07 -17.55
CA ARG A 42 -10.43 -12.80 -17.61
C ARG A 42 -10.93 -13.14 -16.21
N LEU A 43 -11.92 -12.38 -15.73
CA LEU A 43 -12.64 -12.71 -14.50
C LEU A 43 -13.51 -13.95 -14.76
N GLN A 44 -13.13 -15.10 -14.18
CA GLN A 44 -14.00 -16.28 -14.16
C GLN A 44 -15.08 -16.08 -13.09
N PRO A 45 -16.39 -16.20 -13.45
CA PRO A 45 -17.46 -16.20 -12.46
C PRO A 45 -17.25 -17.37 -11.51
N LYS A 46 -17.37 -17.14 -10.19
CA LYS A 46 -17.36 -18.24 -9.24
C LYS A 46 -18.69 -18.97 -9.31
N VAL A 47 -18.71 -20.27 -9.02
CA VAL A 47 -19.92 -21.11 -9.00
C VAL A 47 -21.02 -20.55 -8.08
N LYS A 48 -20.65 -19.72 -7.09
CA LYS A 48 -21.57 -18.99 -6.20
C LYS A 48 -22.24 -17.75 -6.81
N ASP A 49 -21.82 -17.27 -7.97
CA ASP A 49 -22.35 -16.05 -8.60
C ASP A 49 -23.67 -16.29 -9.37
N GLY A 50 -24.25 -17.49 -9.28
CA GLY A 50 -25.63 -17.77 -9.71
C GLY A 50 -25.87 -17.81 -11.22
N ILE A 51 -24.84 -17.65 -12.06
CA ILE A 51 -24.94 -17.88 -13.50
C ILE A 51 -24.35 -19.25 -13.79
N SER A 52 -25.17 -20.28 -13.66
CA SER A 52 -24.87 -21.58 -14.26
C SER A 52 -24.96 -21.43 -15.77
N ASP A 53 -23.84 -21.13 -16.43
CA ASP A 53 -23.69 -21.45 -17.84
C ASP A 53 -23.62 -22.98 -17.94
N LYS A 54 -24.80 -23.61 -17.92
CA LYS A 54 -24.94 -24.94 -18.49
C LYS A 54 -24.64 -24.74 -19.97
N SER A 55 -23.46 -25.19 -20.37
CA SER A 55 -23.08 -25.41 -21.75
C SER A 55 -24.25 -26.08 -22.45
N VAL A 56 -24.92 -25.36 -23.33
CA VAL A 56 -25.92 -25.95 -24.21
C VAL A 56 -25.13 -26.79 -25.19
N GLU A 57 -25.06 -28.09 -24.95
CA GLU A 57 -24.75 -29.05 -26.00
C GLU A 57 -25.74 -28.81 -27.13
N ALA A 58 -25.18 -28.34 -28.25
CA ALA A 58 -25.88 -28.23 -29.50
C ALA A 58 -26.26 -29.64 -29.96
N VAL A 59 -27.46 -30.08 -29.60
CA VAL A 59 -28.10 -31.25 -30.17
C VAL A 59 -29.28 -30.77 -31.01
N ALA A 60 -29.11 -31.01 -32.30
CA ALA A 60 -30.03 -31.00 -33.43
C ALA A 60 -31.51 -30.60 -33.19
N GLN A 61 -32.00 -29.77 -34.12
CA GLN A 61 -33.43 -29.54 -34.35
C GLN A 61 -34.23 -30.86 -34.46
N PRO A 62 -35.54 -30.79 -34.17
CA PRO A 62 -36.47 -31.04 -35.26
C PRO A 62 -37.55 -29.97 -35.40
N GLU A 63 -37.88 -29.73 -36.65
CA GLU A 63 -39.06 -29.06 -37.17
C GLU A 63 -40.34 -29.58 -36.51
N PHE A 64 -41.15 -28.69 -35.93
CA PHE A 64 -42.60 -28.83 -35.98
C PHE A 64 -43.21 -27.47 -36.22
N ALA A 65 -43.94 -27.42 -37.32
CA ALA A 65 -44.82 -26.35 -37.74
C ALA A 65 -45.95 -26.10 -36.72
N ASP A 66 -46.66 -25.01 -36.96
CA ASP A 66 -47.88 -24.53 -36.31
C ASP A 66 -47.72 -23.69 -35.04
N ALA A 67 -47.97 -22.39 -35.25
CA ALA A 67 -48.27 -21.43 -34.20
C ALA A 67 -49.59 -21.82 -33.51
N PRO A 68 -49.64 -22.00 -32.18
CA PRO A 68 -50.90 -22.04 -31.48
C PRO A 68 -51.38 -20.60 -31.27
N SER A 69 -52.52 -20.32 -31.90
CA SER A 69 -53.44 -19.22 -31.64
C SER A 69 -53.57 -18.89 -30.14
N ARG A 70 -53.76 -17.60 -29.81
CA ARG A 70 -53.87 -17.00 -28.46
C ARG A 70 -55.07 -17.47 -27.61
N SER A 71 -55.66 -18.65 -27.86
CA SER A 71 -56.92 -19.09 -27.22
C SER A 71 -56.90 -20.43 -26.48
N SER A 72 -55.75 -21.00 -26.10
CA SER A 72 -55.70 -22.29 -25.37
C SER A 72 -55.01 -22.27 -24.00
N VAL A 73 -54.85 -21.12 -23.35
CA VAL A 73 -54.35 -21.03 -21.95
C VAL A 73 -55.44 -21.37 -20.92
N ARG A 74 -56.32 -22.34 -21.21
CA ARG A 74 -57.46 -22.63 -20.32
C ARG A 74 -57.81 -24.10 -20.21
N ILE A 75 -56.82 -24.98 -20.25
CA ILE A 75 -56.99 -26.37 -19.82
C ILE A 75 -55.70 -26.77 -19.15
N PHE A 76 -55.53 -26.51 -17.84
CA PHE A 76 -54.63 -27.25 -16.93
C PHE A 76 -54.71 -26.78 -15.45
N TYR A 77 -55.82 -26.19 -14.99
CA TYR A 77 -56.03 -25.87 -13.56
C TYR A 77 -57.35 -26.37 -13.01
N SER A 78 -57.82 -27.54 -13.45
CA SER A 78 -59.07 -28.11 -12.93
C SER A 78 -59.07 -29.62 -12.88
N ARG A 79 -58.04 -30.20 -12.26
CA ARG A 79 -58.18 -31.46 -11.51
C ARG A 79 -56.91 -31.74 -10.71
N LEU A 80 -56.99 -31.60 -9.38
CA LEU A 80 -56.38 -32.48 -8.37
C LEU A 80 -56.83 -31.97 -6.98
N PRO A 81 -57.68 -32.72 -6.25
CA PRO A 81 -57.79 -32.62 -4.81
C PRO A 81 -56.70 -33.51 -4.20
N GLY A 82 -55.75 -32.89 -3.51
CA GLY A 82 -54.68 -33.63 -2.87
C GLY A 82 -53.59 -32.67 -2.42
N ASP A 83 -53.30 -32.71 -1.13
CA ASP A 83 -52.19 -32.06 -0.44
C ASP A 83 -51.01 -31.74 -1.37
N PHE A 84 -50.82 -30.45 -1.65
CA PHE A 84 -49.48 -29.98 -1.94
C PHE A 84 -48.73 -30.05 -0.63
N PRO A 85 -47.67 -30.87 -0.47
CA PRO A 85 -46.76 -30.66 0.63
C PRO A 85 -46.11 -29.31 0.32
N ALA A 86 -46.54 -28.27 1.02
CA ALA A 86 -45.67 -27.14 1.25
C ALA A 86 -44.41 -27.78 1.84
N GLU A 87 -43.35 -27.83 1.05
CA GLU A 87 -42.02 -28.24 1.48
C GLU A 87 -41.57 -27.13 2.45
N HIS A 88 -42.11 -27.19 3.67
CA HIS A 88 -41.65 -26.45 4.82
C HIS A 88 -40.25 -27.01 5.08
N THR A 89 -39.25 -26.40 4.45
CA THR A 89 -37.90 -26.43 5.01
C THR A 89 -38.05 -26.10 6.50
N PRO A 90 -37.52 -26.91 7.42
CA PRO A 90 -37.70 -26.69 8.85
C PRO A 90 -37.37 -25.25 9.16
N ARG A 91 -38.28 -24.54 9.84
CA ARG A 91 -38.03 -23.20 10.39
C ARG A 91 -36.73 -23.15 11.19
N ASP A 92 -36.33 -24.31 11.72
CA ASP A 92 -35.11 -24.57 12.47
C ASP A 92 -33.84 -24.44 11.60
N ASP A 93 -33.85 -24.86 10.34
CA ASP A 93 -32.66 -24.78 9.46
C ASP A 93 -32.31 -23.33 9.11
N HIS A 94 -33.34 -22.50 8.90
CA HIS A 94 -33.16 -21.07 8.67
C HIS A 94 -32.69 -20.36 9.94
N SER A 95 -33.25 -20.74 11.10
CA SER A 95 -32.81 -20.21 12.39
C SER A 95 -31.35 -20.55 12.69
N ILE A 96 -30.90 -21.76 12.33
CA ILE A 96 -29.49 -22.18 12.48
C ILE A 96 -28.59 -21.39 11.52
N ALA A 97 -29.01 -21.17 10.27
CA ALA A 97 -28.25 -20.38 9.30
C ALA A 97 -28.11 -18.91 9.73
N ILE A 98 -29.19 -18.30 10.25
CA ILE A 98 -29.17 -16.93 10.80
C ILE A 98 -28.22 -16.84 11.99
N GLY A 99 -28.29 -17.79 12.95
CA GLY A 99 -27.38 -17.81 14.09
C GLY A 99 -25.90 -17.96 13.70
N LYS A 100 -25.60 -18.72 12.63
CA LYS A 100 -24.23 -18.82 12.07
C LYS A 100 -23.76 -17.50 11.45
N LEU A 101 -24.65 -16.78 10.76
CA LEU A 101 -24.33 -15.47 10.19
C LEU A 101 -24.14 -14.42 11.28
N ASP A 102 -24.99 -14.40 12.31
CA ASP A 102 -24.87 -13.50 13.46
C ASP A 102 -23.56 -13.76 14.22
N ALA A 103 -23.19 -15.02 14.42
CA ALA A 103 -21.90 -15.37 15.02
C ALA A 103 -20.74 -14.84 14.18
N LYS A 104 -20.81 -14.93 12.85
CA LYS A 104 -19.76 -14.42 11.96
C LYS A 104 -19.72 -12.90 11.91
N ILE A 105 -20.87 -12.24 11.99
CA ILE A 105 -20.96 -10.78 12.07
C ILE A 105 -20.28 -10.31 13.36
N ASN A 106 -20.58 -10.94 14.49
CA ASN A 106 -19.96 -10.60 15.77
C ASN A 106 -18.44 -10.85 15.76
N GLU A 107 -17.99 -11.97 15.18
CA GLU A 107 -16.56 -12.25 15.02
C GLU A 107 -15.86 -11.15 14.22
N ILE A 108 -16.42 -10.78 13.05
CA ILE A 108 -15.86 -9.70 12.20
C ILE A 108 -15.90 -8.35 12.93
N GLN A 109 -16.94 -8.06 13.70
CA GLN A 109 -17.01 -6.83 14.50
C GLN A 109 -15.91 -6.77 15.55
N THR A 110 -15.70 -7.85 16.30
CA THR A 110 -14.61 -7.91 17.30
C THR A 110 -13.22 -7.83 16.64
N GLU A 111 -13.05 -8.43 15.47
CA GLU A 111 -11.80 -8.34 14.72
C GLU A 111 -11.56 -6.91 14.20
N ASN A 112 -12.59 -6.25 13.68
CA ASN A 112 -12.49 -4.85 13.25
C ASN A 112 -12.15 -3.91 14.40
N GLU A 113 -12.78 -4.08 15.57
CA GLU A 113 -12.46 -3.30 16.78
C GLU A 113 -11.00 -3.51 17.19
N LYS A 114 -10.52 -4.77 17.17
CA LYS A 114 -9.12 -5.07 17.46
C LYS A 114 -8.17 -4.42 16.45
N LEU A 115 -8.46 -4.53 15.17
CA LEU A 115 -7.63 -3.95 14.11
C LEU A 115 -7.60 -2.41 14.19
N LEU A 116 -8.70 -1.77 14.60
CA LEU A 116 -8.73 -0.33 14.84
C LEU A 116 -7.79 0.06 15.99
N VAL A 117 -7.80 -0.69 17.09
CA VAL A 117 -6.88 -0.46 18.22
C VAL A 117 -5.43 -0.67 17.80
N ASP A 118 -5.13 -1.74 17.06
CA ASP A 118 -3.78 -2.02 16.58
C ASP A 118 -3.28 -0.93 15.61
N LEU A 119 -4.18 -0.40 14.76
CA LEU A 119 -3.89 0.69 13.85
C LEU A 119 -3.55 1.98 14.60
N GLU A 120 -4.35 2.34 15.62
CA GLU A 120 -4.11 3.52 16.45
C GLU A 120 -2.77 3.41 17.20
N GLN A 121 -2.49 2.27 17.82
CA GLN A 121 -1.22 2.03 18.51
C GLN A 121 -0.03 2.11 17.56
N SER A 122 -0.14 1.52 16.37
CA SER A 122 0.91 1.61 15.36
C SER A 122 1.12 3.05 14.88
N GLN A 123 0.05 3.83 14.76
CA GLN A 123 0.12 5.23 14.36
C GLN A 123 0.79 6.09 15.45
N GLU A 124 0.42 5.90 16.71
CA GLU A 124 1.06 6.58 17.85
C GLU A 124 2.55 6.24 17.96
N ALA A 125 2.90 4.95 17.84
CA ALA A 125 4.28 4.51 17.85
C ALA A 125 5.09 5.14 16.70
N ALA A 126 4.50 5.22 15.50
CA ALA A 126 5.13 5.87 14.35
C ALA A 126 5.34 7.38 14.58
N GLN A 127 4.36 8.07 15.18
CA GLN A 127 4.47 9.49 15.52
C GLN A 127 5.55 9.74 16.57
N SER A 128 5.57 8.96 17.65
CA SER A 128 6.60 9.03 18.69
C SER A 128 8.00 8.82 18.12
N LYS A 129 8.17 7.78 17.29
CA LYS A 129 9.43 7.50 16.60
C LYS A 129 9.86 8.67 15.68
N ARG A 130 8.91 9.27 14.97
CA ARG A 130 9.18 10.43 14.11
C ARG A 130 9.67 11.63 14.90
N LEU A 131 9.08 11.92 16.06
CA LEU A 131 9.53 13.00 16.95
C LEU A 131 10.98 12.78 17.41
N LEU A 132 11.30 11.55 17.83
CA LEU A 132 12.66 11.18 18.23
C LEU A 132 13.66 11.35 17.08
N TYR A 133 13.29 10.97 15.85
CA TYR A 133 14.15 11.21 14.67
C TYR A 133 14.37 12.70 14.43
N CYS A 134 13.33 13.53 14.46
CA CYS A 134 13.47 14.98 14.28
C CYS A 134 14.38 15.60 15.37
N GLN A 135 14.27 15.14 16.61
CA GLN A 135 15.14 15.59 17.70
C GLN A 135 16.59 15.16 17.50
N ALA A 136 16.82 13.90 17.10
CA ALA A 136 18.16 13.38 16.83
C ALA A 136 18.81 14.12 15.65
N GLU A 137 18.05 14.37 14.59
CA GLU A 137 18.52 15.11 13.40
C GLU A 137 18.89 16.55 13.75
N SER A 138 18.07 17.24 14.55
CA SER A 138 18.41 18.57 15.06
C SER A 138 19.70 18.57 15.89
N ARG A 139 19.90 17.52 16.72
CA ARG A 139 21.13 17.39 17.52
C ARG A 139 22.36 17.12 16.66
N ILE A 140 22.23 16.31 15.61
CA ILE A 140 23.31 16.05 14.64
C ILE A 140 23.71 17.35 13.96
N GLN A 141 22.75 18.13 13.45
CA GLN A 141 23.02 19.42 12.80
C GLN A 141 23.74 20.39 13.74
N GLN A 142 23.34 20.44 15.02
CA GLN A 142 24.03 21.26 16.02
C GLN A 142 25.48 20.81 16.23
N LEU A 143 25.73 19.50 16.37
CA LEU A 143 27.07 18.96 16.56
C LEU A 143 27.96 19.16 15.33
N GLU A 144 27.40 19.06 14.13
CA GLU A 144 28.12 19.35 12.88
C GLU A 144 28.54 20.82 12.81
N LEU A 145 27.67 21.74 13.25
CA LEU A 145 28.00 23.15 13.36
C LEU A 145 29.13 23.36 14.38
N GLU A 146 29.01 22.82 15.59
CA GLU A 146 30.04 22.91 16.65
C GLU A 146 31.39 22.33 16.20
N LEU A 147 31.39 21.21 15.46
CA LEU A 147 32.61 20.65 14.89
C LEU A 147 33.21 21.56 13.81
N SER A 148 32.39 22.20 12.99
CA SER A 148 32.87 23.14 11.97
C SER A 148 33.52 24.38 12.59
N THR A 149 32.95 24.92 13.68
CA THR A 149 33.50 26.07 14.39
C THR A 149 34.81 25.71 15.08
N LEU A 150 34.86 24.57 15.77
CA LEU A 150 36.09 24.07 16.40
C LEU A 150 37.21 23.83 15.39
N ARG A 151 36.90 23.32 14.20
CA ARG A 151 37.89 23.18 13.12
C ARG A 151 38.42 24.53 12.64
N ALA A 152 37.55 25.53 12.51
CA ALA A 152 37.96 26.89 12.14
C ALA A 152 38.88 27.51 13.19
N GLU A 153 38.52 27.39 14.47
CA GLU A 153 39.33 27.86 15.60
C GLU A 153 40.69 27.16 15.65
N HIS A 154 40.71 25.82 15.48
CA HIS A 154 41.96 25.07 15.44
C HIS A 154 42.86 25.51 14.29
N MET A 155 42.31 25.77 13.10
CA MET A 155 43.08 26.30 11.97
C MET A 155 43.65 27.69 12.27
N GLN A 156 42.88 28.58 12.91
CA GLN A 156 43.38 29.88 13.33
C GLN A 156 44.51 29.76 14.35
N LEU A 157 44.32 28.94 15.40
CA LEU A 157 45.33 28.71 16.43
C LEU A 157 46.61 28.11 15.83
N ALA A 158 46.49 27.15 14.92
CA ALA A 158 47.63 26.58 14.20
C ALA A 158 48.42 27.68 13.44
N SER A 159 47.72 28.54 12.68
CA SER A 159 48.36 29.66 12.00
C SER A 159 49.05 30.63 12.96
N THR A 160 48.44 30.94 14.11
CA THR A 160 49.07 31.81 15.11
C THR A 160 50.30 31.16 15.75
N ASN A 161 50.25 29.86 16.04
CA ASN A 161 51.40 29.11 16.56
C ASN A 161 52.55 29.10 15.56
N ASP A 162 52.29 28.87 14.28
CA ASP A 162 53.31 28.92 13.23
C ASP A 162 53.96 30.30 13.14
N GLN A 163 53.18 31.38 13.28
CA GLN A 163 53.71 32.74 13.31
C GLN A 163 54.57 33.00 14.54
N LEU A 164 54.16 32.51 15.72
CA LEU A 164 54.94 32.64 16.95
C LEU A 164 56.24 31.84 16.89
N ASN A 165 56.20 30.60 16.38
CA ASN A 165 57.39 29.78 16.20
C ASN A 165 58.42 30.46 15.28
N LYS A 166 57.97 31.04 14.14
CA LYS A 166 58.85 31.83 13.27
C LYS A 166 59.48 33.03 13.97
N ARG A 167 58.73 33.72 14.83
CA ARG A 167 59.26 34.86 15.62
C ARG A 167 60.28 34.39 16.66
N ILE A 168 60.04 33.25 17.30
CA ILE A 168 60.98 32.65 18.25
C ILE A 168 62.28 32.30 17.52
N GLU A 169 62.21 31.60 16.39
CA GLU A 169 63.37 31.24 15.56
C GLU A 169 64.18 32.48 15.15
N GLN A 170 63.51 33.54 14.68
CA GLN A 170 64.16 34.81 14.35
C GLN A 170 64.87 35.43 15.56
N SER A 171 64.20 35.47 16.71
CA SER A 171 64.80 36.02 17.93
C SER A 171 65.98 35.18 18.42
N ASP A 172 65.93 33.85 18.30
CA ASP A 172 67.03 32.95 18.65
C ASP A 172 68.23 33.16 17.72
N ASP A 173 67.99 33.36 16.42
CA ASP A 173 69.07 33.66 15.47
C ASP A 173 69.70 35.04 15.72
N ASP A 174 68.91 36.03 16.09
CA ASP A 174 69.42 37.34 16.49
C ASP A 174 70.21 37.27 17.80
N LEU A 175 69.74 36.50 18.78
CA LEU A 175 70.49 36.23 20.01
C LEU A 175 71.81 35.52 19.71
N LYS A 176 71.85 34.50 18.83
CA LYS A 176 73.08 33.83 18.41
C LYS A 176 74.08 34.81 17.78
N LYS A 177 73.61 35.71 16.91
CA LYS A 177 74.46 36.76 16.31
C LYS A 177 75.03 37.68 17.39
N LEU A 178 74.20 38.16 18.32
CA LEU A 178 74.64 39.01 19.43
C LEU A 178 75.66 38.30 20.31
N TRP A 179 75.42 37.05 20.67
CA TRP A 179 76.37 36.22 21.42
C TRP A 179 77.70 36.10 20.69
N SER A 180 77.69 35.82 19.38
CA SER A 180 78.92 35.77 18.57
C SER A 180 79.72 37.07 18.63
N VAL A 181 79.04 38.23 18.56
CA VAL A 181 79.70 39.54 18.68
C VAL A 181 80.31 39.71 20.07
N VAL A 182 79.56 39.42 21.13
CA VAL A 182 80.07 39.51 22.51
C VAL A 182 81.29 38.62 22.72
N TYR A 183 81.27 37.37 22.24
CA TYR A 183 82.43 36.48 22.31
C TYR A 183 83.63 37.00 21.51
N SER A 184 83.41 37.66 20.37
CA SER A 184 84.49 38.28 19.59
C SER A 184 85.08 39.56 20.22
N LEU A 185 84.33 40.22 21.10
CA LEU A 185 84.73 41.43 21.83
C LEU A 185 85.23 41.14 23.26
N GLY A 186 85.19 39.88 23.69
CA GLY A 186 85.74 39.47 24.98
C GLY A 186 87.22 39.80 25.08
N PRO A 187 87.72 40.20 26.28
CA PRO A 187 89.10 40.62 26.44
C PRO A 187 90.04 39.49 25.98
N GLY A 188 90.77 39.75 24.90
CA GLY A 188 91.86 38.89 24.46
C GLY A 188 92.82 38.68 25.61
N ARG A 189 93.23 37.43 25.80
CA ARG A 189 94.53 37.13 26.41
C ARG A 189 95.63 37.70 25.54
#